data_AF-A0A2N9NJG2-F1
#
_entry.id   AF-A0A2N9NJG2-F1
#
_cell.length_a   1.000
_cell.length_b   1.000
_cell.length_c   1.000
_cell.angle_alpha   90.00
_cell.angle_beta   90.00
_cell.angle_gamma   90.00
#
_symmetry.space_group_name_H-M   'P 1'
#
loop_
_entity.id
_entity.type
_entity.pdbx_description
1 polymer ?
#
loop_
_entity_poly.entity_id
_entity_poly.type
_entity_poly.pdbx_seq_one_letter_code
_entity_poly.pdbx_strand_id
1 'polypeptide(L)'
;MKSKNALCNAMSIIAIFILLLAFKCPAQSNAEPSLVVIESVVIDGRPATLSGRLPSVKVRAGKERVEIHYTDSSIATTNEGHFRYQVVGWGADWTDAGSTRTARFSQLLPGRYRFVVQSANAKGAWNENGAMLLITVGSSELWFKVLLVVGVAALLFAGLLYFLIHRRKEGENSAT
;
A
#
# COMPACT_ATOMS: atom_id res chain seq x y z
N MET A 1 -60.63 45.42 17.19
CA MET A 1 -60.13 44.04 17.46
C MET A 1 -60.30 43.17 16.21
N LYS A 2 -59.34 43.20 15.28
CA LYS A 2 -59.09 42.16 14.27
C LYS A 2 -57.87 42.61 13.46
N SER A 3 -56.93 41.71 13.21
CA SER A 3 -55.73 41.92 12.38
C SER A 3 -54.48 42.57 13.00
N LYS A 4 -54.15 42.25 14.26
CA LYS A 4 -52.72 42.18 14.68
C LYS A 4 -52.13 40.77 14.52
N ASN A 5 -52.98 39.77 14.26
CA ASN A 5 -52.60 38.37 14.06
C ASN A 5 -51.84 38.13 12.73
N ALA A 6 -51.89 39.09 11.79
CA ALA A 6 -51.11 39.02 10.54
C ALA A 6 -49.60 39.26 10.78
N LEU A 7 -49.23 40.03 11.81
CA LEU A 7 -47.83 40.28 12.17
C LEU A 7 -47.18 39.09 12.89
N CYS A 8 -47.98 38.27 13.59
CA CYS A 8 -47.47 37.10 14.32
C CYS A 8 -47.13 35.91 13.38
N ASN A 9 -47.84 35.76 12.25
CA ASN A 9 -47.51 34.73 11.25
C ASN A 9 -46.30 35.10 10.38
N ALA A 10 -46.05 36.39 10.14
CA ALA A 10 -44.88 36.84 9.39
C ALA A 10 -43.56 36.59 10.15
N MET A 11 -43.58 36.71 11.49
CA MET A 11 -42.40 36.44 12.31
C MET A 11 -41.99 34.97 12.37
N SER A 12 -42.93 34.03 12.20
CA SER A 12 -42.64 32.59 12.22
C SER A 12 -42.02 32.09 10.90
N ILE A 13 -42.28 32.78 9.78
CA ILE A 13 -41.76 32.42 8.46
C ILE A 13 -40.28 32.83 8.32
N ILE A 14 -39.90 33.99 8.87
CA ILE A 14 -38.51 34.48 8.83
C ILE A 14 -37.60 33.58 9.68
N ALA A 15 -38.08 33.03 10.79
CA ALA A 15 -37.33 32.10 11.64
C ALA A 15 -37.12 30.71 10.98
N ILE A 16 -38.05 30.26 10.13
CA ILE A 16 -37.90 29.01 9.35
C ILE A 16 -36.96 29.21 8.15
N PHE A 17 -36.90 30.42 7.59
CA PHE A 17 -35.99 30.75 6.48
C PHE A 17 -34.51 30.83 6.90
N ILE A 18 -34.23 31.14 8.18
CA ILE A 18 -32.87 31.17 8.74
C ILE A 18 -32.40 29.76 9.17
N LEU A 19 -33.32 28.80 9.36
CA LEU A 19 -33.02 27.40 9.69
C LEU A 19 -32.71 26.51 8.45
N LEU A 20 -32.41 27.13 7.30
CA LEU A 20 -31.92 26.47 6.09
C LEU A 20 -30.50 26.93 5.69
N LEU A 21 -29.74 27.53 6.62
CA LEU A 21 -28.27 27.63 6.49
C LEU A 21 -27.55 26.34 6.93
N ALA A 22 -28.24 25.21 6.90
CA ALA A 22 -27.59 23.95 6.60
C ALA A 22 -27.31 23.90 5.09
N PHE A 23 -26.37 24.74 4.61
CA PHE A 23 -25.64 24.40 3.39
C PHE A 23 -24.74 23.21 3.71
N LYS A 24 -25.42 22.07 3.66
CA LYS A 24 -24.91 20.76 3.31
C LYS A 24 -23.76 20.97 2.31
N CYS A 25 -22.61 20.43 2.71
CA CYS A 25 -21.41 20.14 1.93
C CYS A 25 -21.59 20.31 0.40
N PRO A 26 -20.69 21.00 -0.33
CA PRO A 26 -20.65 20.89 -1.78
C PRO A 26 -20.15 19.49 -2.17
N ALA A 27 -20.96 18.47 -1.93
CA ALA A 27 -20.81 17.14 -2.49
C ALA A 27 -21.77 17.06 -3.68
N GLN A 28 -21.33 17.58 -4.82
CA GLN A 28 -21.88 17.32 -6.15
C GLN A 28 -20.67 17.37 -7.11
N SER A 29 -19.84 16.33 -7.18
CA SER A 29 -20.08 15.05 -7.87
C SER A 29 -20.57 15.23 -9.31
N ASN A 30 -19.70 15.78 -10.15
CA ASN A 30 -19.72 15.51 -11.60
C ASN A 30 -18.28 15.23 -12.07
N ALA A 31 -17.58 14.38 -11.32
CA ALA A 31 -16.40 13.72 -11.86
C ALA A 31 -16.90 12.51 -12.64
N GLU A 32 -16.91 12.62 -13.96
CA GLU A 32 -17.05 11.47 -14.84
C GLU A 32 -15.96 10.46 -14.43
N PRO A 33 -16.30 9.19 -14.12
CA PRO A 33 -15.35 8.26 -13.52
C PRO A 33 -14.33 7.86 -14.58
N SER A 34 -13.23 8.60 -14.63
CA SER A 34 -12.10 8.27 -15.48
C SER A 34 -11.37 7.07 -14.86
N LEU A 35 -11.33 5.95 -15.59
CA LEU A 35 -10.83 4.70 -15.04
C LEU A 35 -9.29 4.75 -14.99
N VAL A 36 -8.76 4.97 -13.80
CA VAL A 36 -7.33 4.81 -13.54
C VAL A 36 -7.02 3.32 -13.53
N VAL A 37 -5.96 2.92 -14.25
CA VAL A 37 -5.49 1.55 -14.32
C VAL A 37 -3.98 1.48 -14.09
N ILE A 38 -3.54 0.38 -13.51
CA ILE A 38 -2.12 0.07 -13.34
C ILE A 38 -1.72 -0.82 -14.50
N GLU A 39 -0.87 -0.32 -15.39
CA GLU A 39 -0.51 -0.98 -16.64
C GLU A 39 0.52 -2.08 -16.41
N SER A 40 1.56 -1.75 -15.64
CA SER A 40 2.65 -2.68 -15.37
C SER A 40 3.38 -2.34 -14.08
N VAL A 41 4.00 -3.37 -13.50
CA VAL A 41 4.93 -3.23 -12.40
C VAL A 41 6.25 -3.82 -12.85
N VAL A 42 7.33 -3.08 -12.64
CA VAL A 42 8.69 -3.47 -13.00
C VAL A 42 9.52 -3.55 -11.72
N ILE A 43 10.22 -4.67 -11.53
CA ILE A 43 11.11 -4.91 -10.39
C ILE A 43 12.52 -5.12 -10.95
N ASP A 44 13.46 -4.25 -10.58
CA ASP A 44 14.85 -4.27 -11.07
C ASP A 44 14.96 -4.33 -12.61
N GLY A 45 14.09 -3.60 -13.29
CA GLY A 45 14.02 -3.56 -14.76
C GLY A 45 13.33 -4.76 -15.40
N ARG A 46 12.82 -5.72 -14.62
CA ARG A 46 12.08 -6.89 -15.13
C ARG A 46 10.58 -6.74 -14.86
N PRO A 47 9.71 -6.99 -15.86
CA PRO A 47 8.27 -6.94 -15.64
C PRO A 47 7.84 -8.01 -14.62
N ALA A 48 7.02 -7.61 -13.66
CA ALA A 48 6.48 -8.47 -12.63
C ALA A 48 5.08 -8.96 -12.99
N THR A 49 4.81 -10.23 -12.73
CA THR A 49 3.49 -10.81 -12.95
C THR A 49 2.54 -10.40 -11.82
N LEU A 50 1.46 -9.70 -12.19
CA LEU A 50 0.37 -9.38 -11.27
C LEU A 50 -0.52 -10.61 -11.08
N SER A 51 -0.92 -10.89 -9.84
CA SER A 51 -1.72 -12.08 -9.50
C SER A 51 -2.98 -11.73 -8.72
N GLY A 52 -4.01 -12.56 -8.86
CA GLY A 52 -5.26 -12.49 -8.10
C GLY A 52 -6.33 -11.58 -8.71
N ARG A 53 -7.50 -11.54 -8.06
CA ARG A 53 -8.63 -10.67 -8.45
C ARG A 53 -8.34 -9.18 -8.18
N LEU A 54 -7.59 -8.92 -7.11
CA LEU A 54 -7.00 -7.62 -6.84
C LEU A 54 -5.54 -7.68 -7.30
N PRO A 55 -5.06 -6.74 -8.13
CA PRO A 55 -3.68 -6.72 -8.56
C PRO A 55 -2.74 -6.79 -7.36
N SER A 56 -1.89 -7.82 -7.35
CA SER A 56 -0.90 -8.00 -6.29
C SER A 56 0.44 -8.42 -6.85
N VAL A 57 1.51 -7.93 -6.22
CA VAL A 57 2.89 -8.23 -6.59
C VAL A 57 3.68 -8.62 -5.35
N LYS A 58 4.52 -9.65 -5.50
CA LYS A 58 5.48 -10.06 -4.47
C LYS A 58 6.87 -9.55 -4.85
N VAL A 59 7.49 -8.87 -3.91
CA VAL A 59 8.84 -8.27 -4.02
C VAL A 59 9.72 -8.99 -3.00
N ARG A 60 10.99 -9.25 -3.32
CA ARG A 60 11.90 -9.86 -2.33
C ARG A 60 12.39 -8.78 -1.37
N ALA A 61 12.62 -9.12 -0.10
CA ALA A 61 13.31 -8.21 0.80
C ALA A 61 14.69 -7.85 0.25
N GLY A 62 14.97 -6.56 0.11
CA GLY A 62 16.28 -6.10 -0.34
C GLY A 62 16.28 -4.68 -0.88
N LYS A 63 17.20 -4.44 -1.83
CA LYS A 63 17.42 -3.15 -2.50
C LYS A 63 16.68 -3.05 -3.85
N GLU A 64 15.66 -3.87 -4.05
CA GLU A 64 14.95 -3.92 -5.33
C GLU A 64 14.31 -2.56 -5.63
N ARG A 65 14.42 -2.12 -6.88
CA ARG A 65 13.75 -0.94 -7.41
C ARG A 65 12.41 -1.36 -7.99
N VAL A 66 11.33 -0.85 -7.40
CA VAL A 66 9.97 -1.08 -7.87
C VAL A 66 9.49 0.15 -8.63
N GLU A 67 9.10 -0.03 -9.88
CA GLU A 67 8.51 1.00 -10.73
C GLU A 67 7.09 0.58 -11.08
N ILE A 68 6.12 1.45 -10.78
CA ILE A 68 4.70 1.22 -11.03
C ILE A 68 4.27 2.19 -12.12
N HIS A 69 3.83 1.64 -13.25
CA HIS A 69 3.29 2.39 -14.37
C HIS A 69 1.77 2.40 -14.28
N TYR A 70 1.19 3.59 -14.37
CA TYR A 70 -0.25 3.79 -14.29
C TYR A 70 -0.70 4.80 -15.34
N THR A 71 -1.95 4.68 -15.75
CA THR A 71 -2.56 5.56 -16.72
C THR A 71 -4.02 5.80 -16.36
N ASP A 72 -4.58 6.85 -16.92
CA ASP A 72 -6.02 7.04 -16.97
C ASP A 72 -6.49 6.72 -18.39
N SER A 73 -7.41 5.76 -18.51
CA SER A 73 -7.88 5.25 -19.81
C SER A 73 -8.57 6.32 -20.65
N SER A 74 -9.14 7.35 -20.02
CA SER A 74 -9.82 8.45 -20.72
C SER A 74 -8.85 9.39 -21.45
N ILE A 75 -7.60 9.43 -20.99
CA ILE A 75 -6.57 10.37 -21.44
C ILE A 75 -5.23 9.66 -21.68
N ALA A 76 -5.27 8.39 -22.10
CA ALA A 76 -4.07 7.58 -22.31
C ALA A 76 -3.16 8.13 -23.42
N THR A 77 -3.72 8.88 -24.38
CA THR A 77 -3.00 9.45 -25.54
C THR A 77 -2.45 10.86 -25.32
N THR A 78 -2.84 11.53 -24.23
CA THR A 78 -2.37 12.89 -23.89
C THR A 78 -1.47 12.86 -22.66
N ASN A 79 -0.57 13.83 -22.54
CA ASN A 79 0.30 13.98 -21.36
C ASN A 79 -0.24 14.98 -20.32
N GLU A 80 -1.51 15.36 -20.44
CA GLU A 80 -2.15 16.42 -19.64
C GLU A 80 -2.88 15.91 -18.39
N GLY A 81 -2.73 14.62 -18.04
CA GLY A 81 -3.31 14.07 -16.83
C GLY A 81 -2.65 14.63 -15.57
N HIS A 82 -3.42 14.78 -14.50
CA HIS A 82 -2.89 15.07 -13.16
C HIS A 82 -3.15 13.88 -12.25
N PHE A 83 -2.10 13.37 -11.63
CA PHE A 83 -2.13 12.16 -10.81
C PHE A 83 -1.65 12.46 -9.39
N ARG A 84 -2.23 11.73 -8.44
CA ARG A 84 -1.69 11.62 -7.08
C ARG A 84 -1.70 10.18 -6.66
N TYR A 85 -0.76 9.81 -5.81
CA TYR A 85 -0.71 8.45 -5.26
C TYR A 85 -0.39 8.47 -3.77
N GLN A 86 -0.73 7.38 -3.11
CA GLN A 86 -0.45 7.14 -1.70
C GLN A 86 0.01 5.70 -1.51
N VAL A 87 0.95 5.49 -0.57
CA VAL A 87 1.42 4.15 -0.18
C VAL A 87 1.07 3.89 1.27
N VAL A 88 -0.10 3.30 1.49
CA VAL A 88 -0.56 2.91 2.82
C VAL A 88 0.35 1.79 3.34
N GLY A 89 0.90 1.98 4.53
CA GLY A 89 1.91 1.11 5.15
C GLY A 89 3.33 1.69 5.12
N TRP A 90 3.57 2.71 4.29
CA TRP A 90 4.82 3.51 4.34
C TRP A 90 4.53 4.94 4.82
N GLY A 91 3.57 5.62 4.21
CA GLY A 91 3.17 6.99 4.55
C GLY A 91 1.66 7.17 4.52
N ALA A 92 1.17 8.17 5.26
CA ALA A 92 -0.25 8.49 5.35
C ALA A 92 -0.69 9.62 4.41
N ASP A 93 0.25 10.28 3.73
CA ASP A 93 -0.08 11.44 2.90
C ASP A 93 -0.11 11.09 1.40
N TRP A 94 -0.94 11.83 0.66
CA TRP A 94 -0.96 11.78 -0.79
C TRP A 94 0.26 12.52 -1.35
N THR A 95 0.95 11.89 -2.28
CA THR A 95 2.00 12.50 -3.09
C THR A 95 1.38 12.97 -4.41
N ASP A 96 1.45 14.27 -4.67
CA ASP A 96 1.10 14.84 -5.99
C ASP A 96 2.21 14.49 -6.99
N ALA A 97 1.83 13.82 -8.08
CA ALA A 97 2.73 13.37 -9.14
C ALA A 97 2.66 14.26 -10.40
N GLY A 98 1.76 15.26 -10.43
CA GLY A 98 1.50 16.05 -11.63
C GLY A 98 1.14 15.15 -12.81
N SER A 99 1.80 15.34 -13.95
CA SER A 99 1.64 14.51 -15.15
C SER A 99 2.48 13.24 -15.17
N THR A 100 3.21 12.95 -14.10
CA THR A 100 4.05 11.74 -14.03
C THR A 100 3.17 10.49 -13.93
N ARG A 101 3.42 9.52 -14.82
CA ARG A 101 2.70 8.23 -14.92
C ARG A 101 3.47 7.05 -14.31
N THR A 102 4.54 7.35 -13.57
CA THR A 102 5.42 6.35 -12.99
C THR A 102 5.75 6.71 -11.54
N ALA A 103 5.40 5.83 -10.61
CA ALA A 103 5.86 5.91 -9.23
C ALA A 103 7.08 4.98 -9.06
N ARG A 104 8.16 5.51 -8.49
CA ARG A 104 9.41 4.76 -8.26
C ARG A 104 9.69 4.66 -6.78
N PHE A 105 9.93 3.44 -6.33
CA PHE A 105 10.26 3.12 -4.95
C PHE A 105 11.56 2.34 -4.91
N SER A 106 12.48 2.77 -4.06
CA SER A 106 13.72 2.06 -3.78
C SER A 106 13.70 1.56 -2.34
N GLN A 107 14.25 0.36 -2.12
CA GLN A 107 14.51 -0.17 -0.76
C GLN A 107 13.27 -0.27 0.12
N LEU A 108 12.18 -0.84 -0.42
CA LEU A 108 10.99 -1.12 0.38
C LEU A 108 11.34 -2.11 1.51
N LEU A 109 10.96 -1.75 2.73
CA LEU A 109 11.16 -2.61 3.90
C LEU A 109 10.24 -3.84 3.81
N PRO A 110 10.59 -4.95 4.50
CA PRO A 110 9.70 -6.10 4.60
C PRO A 110 8.34 -5.70 5.19
N GLY A 111 7.24 -6.06 4.52
CA GLY A 111 5.93 -5.59 4.91
C GLY A 111 4.85 -5.77 3.84
N ARG A 112 3.65 -5.29 4.17
CA ARG A 112 2.51 -5.24 3.25
C ARG A 112 2.15 -3.79 3.01
N TYR A 113 2.16 -3.39 1.75
CA TYR A 113 1.83 -2.04 1.31
C TYR A 113 0.64 -2.07 0.37
N ARG A 114 -0.09 -0.97 0.37
CA ARG A 114 -1.18 -0.73 -0.56
C ARG A 114 -0.91 0.58 -1.28
N PHE A 115 -0.59 0.45 -2.56
CA PHE A 115 -0.45 1.58 -3.47
C PHE A 115 -1.84 1.94 -3.99
N VAL A 116 -2.22 3.20 -3.85
CA VAL A 116 -3.47 3.76 -4.37
C VAL A 116 -3.09 4.94 -5.26
N VAL A 117 -3.65 5.01 -6.47
CA VAL A 117 -3.45 6.11 -7.40
C VAL A 117 -4.79 6.65 -7.88
N GLN A 118 -4.89 7.97 -7.98
CA GLN A 118 -6.05 8.70 -8.46
C GLN A 118 -5.62 9.68 -9.54
N SER A 119 -6.49 9.92 -10.50
CA SER A 119 -6.37 11.00 -11.46
C SER A 119 -7.37 12.11 -11.13
N ALA A 120 -7.02 13.33 -11.47
CA ALA A 120 -7.95 14.43 -11.53
C ALA A 120 -8.60 14.46 -12.92
N ASN A 121 -9.89 14.78 -12.96
CA ASN A 121 -10.58 15.07 -14.21
C ASN A 121 -10.12 16.41 -14.80
N ALA A 122 -10.62 16.75 -16.00
CA ALA A 122 -10.30 18.01 -16.68
C ALA A 122 -10.66 19.29 -15.87
N LYS A 123 -11.50 19.18 -14.84
CA LYS A 123 -11.87 20.28 -13.94
C LYS A 123 -11.04 20.32 -12.65
N GLY A 124 -10.03 19.46 -12.53
CA GLY A 124 -9.15 19.37 -11.35
C GLY A 124 -9.77 18.62 -10.16
N ALA A 125 -10.95 18.01 -10.32
CA ALA A 125 -11.57 17.21 -9.26
C ALA A 125 -11.03 15.77 -9.30
N TRP A 126 -10.58 15.28 -8.15
CA TRP A 126 -10.01 13.93 -8.00
C TRP A 126 -11.08 12.86 -8.13
N ASN A 127 -10.80 11.82 -8.91
CA ASN A 127 -11.63 10.62 -8.95
C ASN A 127 -11.36 9.77 -7.71
N GLU A 128 -12.39 9.51 -6.91
CA GLU A 128 -12.31 8.65 -5.72
C GLU A 128 -12.18 7.15 -6.09
N ASN A 129 -12.65 6.76 -7.28
CA ASN A 129 -12.51 5.40 -7.85
C ASN A 129 -11.11 5.19 -8.47
N GLY A 130 -10.07 5.42 -7.68
CA GLY A 130 -8.68 5.19 -8.09
C GLY A 130 -8.34 3.71 -8.31
N ALA A 131 -7.12 3.46 -8.79
CA ALA A 131 -6.59 2.10 -8.89
C ALA A 131 -5.82 1.69 -7.64
N MET A 132 -5.83 0.40 -7.32
CA MET A 132 -5.16 -0.15 -6.15
C MET A 132 -4.26 -1.34 -6.53
N LEU A 133 -3.05 -1.38 -5.95
CA LEU A 133 -2.11 -2.49 -6.03
C LEU A 133 -1.65 -2.90 -4.64
N LEU A 134 -1.71 -4.21 -4.36
CA LEU A 134 -1.14 -4.81 -3.15
C LEU A 134 0.31 -5.20 -3.39
N ILE A 135 1.21 -4.67 -2.57
CA ILE A 135 2.64 -4.96 -2.65
C ILE A 135 3.03 -5.72 -1.39
N THR A 136 3.51 -6.95 -1.55
CA THR A 136 4.02 -7.75 -0.42
C THR A 136 5.52 -7.92 -0.56
N VAL A 137 6.27 -7.34 0.37
CA VAL A 137 7.72 -7.49 0.45
C VAL A 137 8.02 -8.64 1.41
N GLY A 138 8.53 -9.76 0.88
CA GLY A 138 8.84 -10.95 1.69
C GLY A 138 10.01 -10.69 2.64
N SER A 139 10.01 -11.27 3.85
CA SER A 139 11.13 -11.14 4.79
C SER A 139 12.31 -12.05 4.40
N SER A 140 13.55 -11.53 4.43
CA SER A 140 14.78 -12.30 4.17
C SER A 140 15.27 -13.03 5.43
N GLU A 141 14.38 -13.68 6.18
CA GLU A 141 14.78 -14.44 7.38
C GLU A 141 15.37 -15.82 7.07
N LEU A 142 15.40 -16.21 5.80
CA LEU A 142 15.79 -17.57 5.41
C LEU A 142 17.25 -17.87 5.77
N TRP A 143 18.16 -16.93 5.57
CA TRP A 143 19.59 -17.13 5.84
C TRP A 143 19.86 -17.31 7.34
N PHE A 144 19.14 -16.58 8.20
CA PHE A 144 19.26 -16.70 9.64
C PHE A 144 18.76 -18.07 10.12
N LYS A 145 17.62 -18.54 9.59
CA LYS A 145 17.10 -19.89 9.90
C LYS A 145 18.07 -20.99 9.46
N VAL A 146 18.70 -20.85 8.29
CA VAL A 146 19.72 -21.79 7.81
C VAL A 146 20.93 -21.80 8.74
N LEU A 147 21.46 -20.63 9.12
CA LEU A 147 22.59 -20.54 10.05
C LEU A 147 22.27 -21.16 11.42
N LEU A 148 21.06 -20.95 11.92
CA LEU A 148 20.62 -21.53 13.19
C LEU A 148 20.58 -23.07 13.11
N VAL A 149 20.01 -23.63 12.05
CA VAL A 149 19.96 -25.09 11.85
C VAL A 149 21.37 -25.68 11.71
N VAL A 150 22.24 -25.05 10.92
CA VAL A 150 23.64 -25.48 10.74
C VAL A 150 24.40 -25.39 12.07
N GLY A 151 24.22 -24.31 12.84
CA GLY A 151 24.84 -24.13 14.15
C GLY A 151 24.41 -25.19 15.16
N VAL A 152 23.11 -25.50 15.23
CA VAL A 152 22.58 -26.57 16.09
C VAL A 152 23.13 -27.93 15.66
N ALA A 153 23.13 -28.24 14.36
CA ALA A 153 23.67 -29.49 13.85
C ALA A 153 25.17 -29.64 14.17
N ALA A 154 25.95 -28.57 14.04
CA ALA A 154 27.37 -28.56 14.38
C ALA A 154 27.61 -28.81 15.87
N LEU A 155 26.81 -28.20 16.76
CA LEU A 155 26.90 -28.42 18.21
C LEU A 155 26.55 -29.87 18.59
N LEU A 156 25.49 -30.44 18.00
CA LEU A 156 25.11 -31.83 18.22
C LEU A 156 26.19 -32.80 17.73
N PHE A 157 26.77 -32.53 16.56
CA PHE A 157 27.85 -33.33 16.00
C PHE A 157 29.12 -33.28 16.88
N ALA A 158 29.50 -32.08 17.33
CA ALA A 158 30.64 -31.92 18.24
C ALA A 158 30.41 -32.61 19.58
N GLY A 159 29.21 -32.51 20.15
CA GLY A 159 28.82 -33.20 21.38
C GLY A 159 28.86 -34.73 21.24
N LEU A 160 28.40 -35.26 20.11
CA LEU A 160 28.47 -36.68 19.81
C LEU A 160 29.92 -37.16 19.72
N LEU A 161 30.77 -36.44 18.97
CA LEU A 161 32.19 -36.78 18.86
C LEU A 161 32.89 -36.74 20.22
N TYR A 162 32.63 -35.71 21.03
CA TYR A 162 33.17 -35.61 22.38
C TYR A 162 32.76 -36.79 23.26
N PHE A 163 31.47 -37.16 23.24
CA PHE A 163 30.96 -38.30 24.00
C PHE A 163 31.60 -39.63 23.59
N LEU A 164 31.75 -39.88 22.28
CA LEU A 164 32.40 -41.09 21.76
C LEU A 164 33.89 -41.16 22.15
N ILE A 165 34.60 -40.04 22.12
CA ILE A 165 36.01 -39.97 22.56
C ILE A 165 36.13 -40.21 24.06
N HIS A 166 35.21 -39.67 24.87
CA HIS A 166 35.24 -39.84 26.31
C HIS A 166 35.00 -41.30 26.72
N ARG A 167 34.03 -41.98 26.10
CA ARG A 167 33.76 -43.41 26.36
C ARG A 167 34.95 -44.32 26.06
N ARG A 168 35.81 -43.95 25.11
CA ARG A 168 37.01 -44.73 24.79
C ARG A 168 38.01 -44.75 25.95
N LYS A 169 38.08 -43.66 26.74
CA LYS A 169 39.04 -43.53 27.84
C LYS A 169 38.65 -44.35 29.08
N GLU A 170 37.36 -44.58 29.31
CA GLU A 170 36.89 -45.36 30.45
C GLU A 170 37.11 -46.87 30.28
N GLY A 171 37.12 -47.37 29.04
CA GLY A 171 37.37 -48.79 28.74
C GLY A 171 38.83 -49.23 28.93
N GLU A 172 39.78 -48.31 28.86
CA GLU A 172 41.22 -48.61 28.94
C GLU A 172 41.71 -48.74 30.40
N ASN A 173 41.12 -47.98 31.34
CA ASN A 173 41.47 -48.02 32.76
C ASN A 173 40.97 -49.26 33.53
N SER A 174 40.08 -50.06 32.93
CA SER A 174 39.57 -51.29 33.56
C SER A 174 40.39 -52.54 33.19
N ALA A 175 41.36 -52.42 32.29
CA ALA A 175 42.21 -53.50 31.80
C ALA A 175 43.63 -53.49 32.39
N THR A 176 43.91 -52.58 33.33
CA THR A 176 45.13 -52.49 34.16
C THR A 176 44.76 -52.63 35.62
#